data_AF-A0A2J7PV38-F1
#
_entry.id   AF-A0A2J7PV38-F1
#
_cell.length_a   1.000
_cell.length_b   1.000
_cell.length_c   1.000
_cell.angle_alpha   90.00
_cell.angle_beta   90.00
_cell.angle_gamma   90.00
#
_symmetry.space_group_name_H-M   'P 1'
#
loop_
_entity.id
_entity.type
_entity.pdbx_description
1 polymer ?
#
loop_
_entity_poly.entity_id
_entity_poly.type
_entity_poly.pdbx_seq_one_letter_code
_entity_poly.pdbx_strand_id
1 'polypeptide(L)'
;MQRKTQLDAMLTDSQRYESKRLEVEAWLGRMDTRLERMGPVGHTADVLEAQLREQKSYHAELHQYKHHIELFNQLTQKLIAVYQQDDTTRVKKMTETINQRYNNLNTRCVAVVVRL
;
A
#
# COMPACT_ATOMS: atom_id res chain seq x y z
N MET A 1 -16.72 19.83 28.25
CA MET A 1 -16.44 18.39 28.19
C MET A 1 -16.32 17.87 26.75
N GLN A 2 -17.25 18.16 25.84
CA GLN A 2 -17.26 17.60 24.46
C GLN A 2 -15.98 17.83 23.64
N ARG A 3 -15.36 19.02 23.69
CA ARG A 3 -14.13 19.29 22.91
C ARG A 3 -12.93 18.46 23.38
N LYS A 4 -12.79 18.21 24.68
CA LYS A 4 -11.69 17.38 25.22
C LYS A 4 -11.83 15.93 24.74
N THR A 5 -13.02 15.36 24.86
CA THR A 5 -13.33 14.00 24.37
C THR A 5 -13.09 13.87 22.86
N GLN A 6 -13.44 14.91 22.07
CA GLN A 6 -13.18 14.92 20.63
C GLN A 6 -11.68 14.93 20.32
N LEU A 7 -10.88 15.70 21.06
CA LEU A 7 -9.42 15.74 20.89
C LEU A 7 -8.74 14.43 21.30
N ASP A 8 -9.19 13.80 22.38
CA ASP A 8 -8.68 12.48 22.82
C ASP A 8 -8.99 11.38 21.77
N ALA A 9 -10.19 11.42 21.18
CA ALA A 9 -10.56 10.55 20.07
C ALA A 9 -9.70 10.82 18.83
N MET A 10 -9.45 12.10 18.51
CA MET A 10 -8.61 12.52 17.38
C MET A 10 -7.17 12.02 17.51
N LEU A 11 -6.60 12.13 18.70
CA LEU A 11 -5.27 11.61 18.97
C LEU A 11 -5.21 10.10 18.72
N THR A 12 -6.19 9.36 19.25
CA THR A 12 -6.25 7.90 19.10
C THR A 12 -6.40 7.49 17.64
N ASP A 13 -7.31 8.13 16.91
CA ASP A 13 -7.55 7.82 15.49
C ASP A 13 -6.33 8.19 14.62
N SER A 14 -5.67 9.31 14.93
CA SER A 14 -4.46 9.74 14.23
C SER A 14 -3.29 8.78 14.46
N GLN A 15 -3.12 8.28 15.68
CA GLN A 15 -2.09 7.28 16.01
C GLN A 15 -2.32 5.94 15.29
N ARG A 16 -3.58 5.51 15.19
CA ARG A 16 -3.96 4.30 14.44
C ARG A 16 -3.67 4.44 12.95
N TYR A 17 -4.06 5.59 12.37
CA TYR A 17 -3.73 5.91 10.99
C TYR A 17 -2.22 5.92 10.75
N GLU A 18 -1.46 6.60 11.60
CA GLU A 18 -0.02 6.76 11.43
C GLU A 18 0.73 5.42 11.54
N SER A 19 0.36 4.60 12.52
CA SER A 19 0.90 3.25 12.66
C SER A 19 0.64 2.41 11.41
N LYS A 20 -0.59 2.46 10.88
CA LYS A 20 -0.95 1.72 9.67
C LYS A 20 -0.25 2.26 8.43
N ARG A 21 -0.10 3.59 8.33
CA ARG A 21 0.62 4.25 7.25
C ARG A 21 2.07 3.76 7.16
N LEU A 22 2.78 3.77 8.28
CA LEU A 22 4.17 3.31 8.34
C LEU A 22 4.31 1.83 7.97
N GLU A 23 3.38 0.98 8.41
CA GLU A 23 3.35 -0.43 8.05
C GLU A 23 3.17 -0.63 6.53
N VAL A 24 2.22 0.09 5.92
CA VAL A 24 1.95 0.04 4.48
C VAL A 24 3.13 0.58 3.68
N GLU A 25 3.74 1.69 4.11
CA GLU A 25 4.93 2.25 3.45
C GLU A 25 6.12 1.29 3.49
N ALA A 26 6.35 0.65 4.63
CA ALA A 26 7.40 -0.35 4.77
C ALA A 26 7.15 -1.56 3.85
N TRP A 27 5.91 -2.01 3.73
CA TRP A 27 5.55 -3.09 2.82
C TRP A 27 5.72 -2.67 1.34
N LEU A 28 5.25 -1.48 0.96
CA LEU A 28 5.42 -0.94 -0.39
C LEU A 28 6.90 -0.86 -0.77
N GLY A 29 7.76 -0.36 0.14
CA GLY A 29 9.21 -0.30 -0.11
C GLY A 29 9.85 -1.67 -0.34
N ARG A 30 9.39 -2.71 0.37
CA ARG A 30 9.85 -4.09 0.12
C ARG A 30 9.40 -4.60 -1.24
N MET A 31 8.16 -4.34 -1.62
CA MET A 31 7.62 -4.77 -2.92
C MET A 31 8.30 -4.05 -4.08
N ASP A 32 8.56 -2.75 -3.96
CA ASP A 32 9.33 -1.99 -4.96
C ASP A 32 10.73 -2.59 -5.14
N THR A 33 11.46 -2.83 -4.05
CA THR A 33 12.79 -3.45 -4.09
C THR A 33 12.76 -4.84 -4.73
N ARG A 34 11.73 -5.63 -4.42
CA ARG A 34 11.55 -6.97 -4.99
C ARG A 34 11.30 -6.92 -6.48
N LEU A 35 10.46 -5.99 -6.94
CA LEU A 35 10.17 -5.78 -8.36
C LEU A 35 11.41 -5.29 -9.14
N GLU A 36 12.24 -4.44 -8.55
CA GLU A 36 13.51 -4.02 -9.15
C GLU A 36 14.48 -5.20 -9.33
N ARG A 37 14.56 -6.10 -8.35
CA ARG A 37 15.40 -7.30 -8.41
C ARG A 37 14.95 -8.32 -9.45
N MET A 38 13.67 -8.35 -9.81
CA MET A 38 13.14 -9.31 -10.79
C MET A 38 13.74 -9.12 -12.20
N GLY A 39 14.34 -7.95 -12.50
CA GLY A 39 15.19 -7.73 -13.67
C GLY A 39 14.53 -7.99 -15.04
N PRO A 40 15.27 -7.86 -16.14
CA PRO A 40 14.80 -8.27 -17.47
C PRO A 40 14.67 -9.81 -17.56
N VAL A 41 13.77 -10.27 -18.41
CA VAL A 41 13.53 -11.71 -18.64
C VAL A 41 14.80 -12.38 -19.18
N GLY A 42 15.24 -13.46 -18.53
CA GLY A 42 16.40 -14.23 -18.95
C GLY A 42 16.15 -15.03 -20.24
N HIS A 43 17.20 -15.61 -20.82
CA HIS A 43 17.08 -16.38 -22.08
C HIS A 43 17.30 -17.89 -21.91
N THR A 44 17.54 -18.35 -20.67
CA THR A 44 17.70 -19.77 -20.34
C THR A 44 16.47 -20.28 -19.58
N ALA A 45 16.12 -21.55 -19.78
CA ALA A 45 14.91 -22.14 -19.23
C ALA A 45 14.87 -22.13 -17.70
N ASP A 46 16.01 -22.37 -17.05
CA ASP A 46 16.17 -22.33 -15.59
C ASP A 46 15.92 -20.93 -15.00
N VAL A 47 16.36 -19.88 -15.71
CA VAL A 47 16.12 -18.49 -15.31
C VAL A 47 14.65 -18.11 -15.52
N LEU A 48 14.04 -18.54 -16.62
CA LEU A 48 12.62 -18.31 -16.88
C LEU A 48 11.71 -18.97 -15.83
N GLU A 49 12.01 -20.21 -15.43
CA GLU A 49 11.26 -20.88 -14.37
C GLU A 49 11.40 -20.18 -13.02
N ALA A 50 12.61 -19.72 -12.68
CA ALA A 50 12.84 -18.96 -11.46
C ALA A 50 12.05 -17.64 -11.46
N GLN A 51 12.07 -16.91 -12.58
CA GLN A 51 11.29 -15.69 -12.75
C GLN A 51 9.78 -15.93 -12.65
N LEU A 52 9.26 -17.00 -13.25
CA LEU A 52 7.84 -17.35 -13.17
C LEU A 52 7.41 -17.66 -11.73
N ARG A 53 8.21 -18.42 -10.97
CA ARG A 53 7.93 -18.69 -9.54
C ARG A 53 7.91 -17.41 -8.72
N GLU A 54 8.89 -16.53 -8.96
CA GLU A 54 9.03 -15.26 -8.27
C GLU A 54 7.84 -14.33 -8.57
N GLN A 55 7.39 -14.26 -9.84
CA GLN A 55 6.20 -13.51 -10.25
C GLN A 55 4.91 -14.03 -9.61
N LYS A 56 4.71 -15.35 -9.58
CA LYS A 56 3.53 -15.95 -8.91
C LYS A 56 3.49 -15.63 -7.42
N SER A 57 4.64 -15.71 -6.75
CA SER A 57 4.76 -15.37 -5.33
C SER A 57 4.48 -13.89 -5.09
N TYR A 58 5.01 -13.01 -5.93
CA TYR A 58 4.77 -11.56 -5.87
C TYR A 58 3.30 -11.20 -6.04
N HIS A 59 2.62 -11.79 -7.03
CA HIS A 59 1.19 -11.60 -7.25
C HIS A 59 0.35 -12.09 -6.06
N ALA A 60 0.68 -13.25 -5.50
CA ALA A 60 -0.01 -13.79 -4.33
C ALA A 60 0.12 -12.85 -3.12
N GLU A 61 1.31 -12.30 -2.88
CA GLU A 61 1.55 -11.35 -1.80
C GLU A 61 0.78 -10.04 -2.00
N LEU A 62 0.77 -9.47 -3.22
CA LEU A 62 -0.05 -8.30 -3.54
C LEU A 62 -1.53 -8.53 -3.23
N HIS A 63 -2.06 -9.68 -3.66
CA HIS A 63 -3.46 -10.03 -3.46
C HIS A 63 -3.79 -10.18 -1.96
N GLN A 64 -2.93 -10.85 -1.19
CA GLN A 64 -3.10 -10.99 0.26
C GLN A 64 -3.04 -9.64 0.99
N TYR A 65 -2.17 -8.73 0.55
CA TYR A 65 -1.99 -7.44 1.18
C TYR A 65 -3.11 -6.43 0.88
N LYS A 66 -3.97 -6.69 -0.13
CA LYS A 66 -5.09 -5.82 -0.51
C LYS A 66 -5.96 -5.40 0.68
N HIS A 67 -6.26 -6.32 1.59
CA HIS A 67 -7.07 -6.03 2.78
C HIS A 67 -6.44 -4.96 3.69
N HIS A 68 -5.10 -4.92 3.78
CA HIS A 68 -4.40 -3.91 4.57
C HIS A 68 -4.48 -2.51 3.94
N ILE A 69 -4.49 -2.43 2.59
CA ILE A 69 -4.74 -1.18 1.86
C ILE A 69 -6.19 -0.71 2.07
N GLU A 70 -7.15 -1.62 2.03
CA GLU A 70 -8.56 -1.31 2.33
C GLU A 70 -8.73 -0.76 3.74
N LEU A 71 -8.11 -1.39 4.75
CA LEU A 71 -8.13 -0.91 6.12
C LEU A 71 -7.47 0.47 6.27
N PHE A 72 -6.33 0.70 5.62
CA PHE A 72 -5.67 2.01 5.59
C PHE A 72 -6.59 3.10 4.99
N ASN A 73 -7.27 2.78 3.89
CA ASN A 73 -8.24 3.69 3.27
C ASN A 73 -9.45 3.96 4.18
N GLN A 74 -9.94 2.96 4.91
CA GLN A 74 -11.03 3.15 5.89
C GLN A 74 -10.61 4.09 7.03
N LEU A 75 -9.41 3.94 7.59
CA LEU A 75 -8.88 4.83 8.63
C LEU A 75 -8.75 6.27 8.11
N THR A 76 -8.29 6.42 6.87
CA THR A 76 -8.19 7.72 6.18
C THR A 76 -9.56 8.39 6.05
N GLN A 77 -10.57 7.66 5.56
CA GLN A 77 -11.92 8.19 5.39
C GLN A 77 -12.54 8.57 6.73
N LYS A 78 -12.29 7.79 7.79
CA LYS A 78 -12.72 8.13 9.15
C LYS A 78 -12.12 9.47 9.59
N LEU A 79 -10.80 9.67 9.44
CA LEU A 79 -10.16 10.93 9.80
C LEU A 79 -10.74 12.12 9.04
N ILE A 80 -10.91 11.98 7.72
CA ILE A 80 -11.46 13.04 6.87
C ILE A 80 -12.91 13.36 7.28
N ALA A 81 -13.73 12.34 7.54
CA ALA A 81 -15.15 12.51 7.83
C ALA A 81 -15.42 13.00 9.26
N VAL A 82 -14.59 12.65 10.24
CA VAL A 82 -14.79 13.05 11.65
C VAL A 82 -14.17 14.41 11.94
N TYR A 83 -13.06 14.77 11.29
CA TYR A 83 -12.30 16.00 11.53
C TYR A 83 -12.37 16.98 10.35
N GLN A 84 -13.56 17.14 9.77
CA GLN A 84 -13.80 17.99 8.58
C GLN A 84 -13.48 19.47 8.81
N GLN A 85 -13.56 19.92 10.07
CA GLN A 85 -13.28 21.29 10.49
C GLN A 85 -11.77 21.55 10.70
N ASP A 86 -10.96 20.49 10.72
CA ASP A 86 -9.51 20.55 10.86
C ASP A 86 -8.84 20.33 9.49
N ASP A 87 -7.57 20.74 9.34
CA ASP A 87 -6.85 20.54 8.08
C ASP A 87 -6.46 19.06 7.88
N THR A 88 -7.20 18.41 6.98
CA THR A 88 -6.97 17.00 6.59
C THR A 88 -6.20 16.85 5.27
N THR A 89 -5.67 17.94 4.71
CA THR A 89 -5.03 17.96 3.39
C THR A 89 -3.83 17.00 3.31
N ARG A 90 -3.03 16.95 4.39
CA ARG A 90 -1.87 16.06 4.46
C ARG A 90 -2.27 14.58 4.41
N VAL A 91 -3.32 14.20 5.14
CA VAL A 91 -3.85 12.83 5.18
C VAL A 91 -4.34 12.41 3.79
N LYS A 92 -5.04 13.31 3.07
CA LYS A 92 -5.50 13.07 1.70
C LYS A 92 -4.35 12.82 0.73
N LYS A 93 -3.38 13.74 0.65
CA LYS A 93 -2.22 13.64 -0.26
C LYS A 93 -1.39 12.37 -0.03
N MET A 94 -1.17 12.04 1.24
CA MET A 94 -0.41 10.85 1.61
C MET A 94 -1.13 9.56 1.18
N THR A 95 -2.45 9.52 1.38
CA THR A 95 -3.27 8.38 0.98
C THR A 95 -3.33 8.22 -0.53
N GLU A 96 -3.44 9.31 -1.28
CA GLU A 96 -3.34 9.30 -2.74
C GLU A 96 -1.99 8.74 -3.21
N THR A 97 -0.90 9.17 -2.58
CA THR A 97 0.46 8.69 -2.91
C THR A 97 0.60 7.18 -2.66
N ILE A 98 0.12 6.69 -1.51
CA ILE A 98 0.15 5.26 -1.17
C ILE A 98 -0.70 4.44 -2.15
N ASN A 99 -1.92 4.90 -2.46
CA ASN A 99 -2.80 4.21 -3.41
C ASN A 99 -2.22 4.20 -4.84
N GLN A 100 -1.59 5.30 -5.27
CA GLN A 100 -0.91 5.36 -6.57
C GLN A 100 0.25 4.36 -6.65
N ARG A 101 1.09 4.28 -5.59
CA ARG A 101 2.18 3.29 -5.53
C ARG A 101 1.66 1.87 -5.57
N TYR A 102 0.64 1.55 -4.77
CA TYR A 102 0.02 0.23 -4.77
C TYR A 102 -0.56 -0.14 -6.14
N ASN A 103 -1.28 0.79 -6.79
CA ASN A 103 -1.83 0.58 -8.13
C ASN A 103 -0.72 0.38 -9.17
N ASN A 104 0.38 1.11 -9.09
CA ASN A 104 1.53 0.93 -9.98
C ASN A 104 2.11 -0.49 -9.85
N LEU A 105 2.30 -0.97 -8.61
CA LEU A 105 2.77 -2.34 -8.37
C LEU A 105 1.81 -3.38 -8.95
N ASN A 106 0.50 -3.17 -8.81
CA ASN A 106 -0.52 -4.04 -9.36
C ASN A 106 -0.51 -4.05 -10.90
N THR A 107 -0.42 -2.89 -11.55
CA THR A 107 -0.34 -2.78 -13.01
C THR A 107 0.93 -3.43 -13.56
N ARG A 108 2.08 -3.21 -12.91
CA ARG A 108 3.35 -3.81 -13.33
C ARG A 108 3.35 -5.32 -13.16
N CYS A 109 2.72 -5.85 -12.10
CA CYS A 109 2.53 -7.28 -11.94
C CYS A 109 1.74 -7.89 -13.10
N VAL A 110 0.61 -7.28 -13.49
CA VAL A 110 -0.21 -7.75 -14.61
C VAL A 110 0.56 -7.69 -15.94
N ALA A 111 1.32 -6.62 -16.18
CA ALA A 111 2.09 -6.45 -17.41
C ALA A 111 3.21 -7.49 -17.59
N VAL A 112 3.81 -7.98 -16.51
CA VAL A 112 4.84 -9.04 -16.60
C VAL A 112 4.20 -10.40 -16.90
N VAL A 113 3.04 -10.71 -16.31
CA VAL A 113 2.33 -11.98 -16.56
C VAL A 113 1.90 -12.12 -18.02
N VAL A 114 1.57 -11.02 -18.71
CA VAL A 114 1.14 -11.02 -20.12
C VAL A 114 2.31 -11.15 -21.11
N ARG A 115 3.56 -10.94 -20.66
CA ARG A 115 4.77 -11.01 -21.51
C ARG A 115 5.48 -12.37 -21.50
N LEU A 116 5.00 -13.32 -20.69
CA LEU A 116 5.46 -14.71 -20.64
C LEU A 116 4.48 -15.60 -21.41
#